data_AF-A0A7S2FMB5-F1
#
_entry.id   AF-A0A7S2FMB5-F1
#
_cell.length_a   1.000
_cell.length_b   1.000
_cell.length_c   1.000
_cell.angle_alpha   90.00
_cell.angle_beta   90.00
_cell.angle_gamma   90.00
#
_symmetry.space_group_name_H-M   'P 1'
#
loop_
_entity.id
_entity.type
_entity.pdbx_description
1 polymer ?
#
loop_
_entity_poly.entity_id
_entity_poly.type
_entity_poly.pdbx_seq_one_letter_code
_entity_poly.pdbx_strand_id
1 'polypeptide(L)'
;EKVTTVLEAMNCHPIFVTTDMIEKAYIGYCKGILWPSFHNVDILDLTNSCWAPETDKTSPELTWDRSSTQNLFSSYKDLNQMFAQEVFNTSGPNDVIWIHDYHLMLVPKMVRQLELISSS
;
A
#
# COMPACT_ATOMS: atom_id res chain seq x y z
N GLU A 1 25.08 4.95 9.67
CA GLU A 1 24.49 3.76 10.32
C GLU A 1 23.49 3.14 9.36
N LYS A 2 23.37 1.81 9.28
CA LYS A 2 22.39 1.18 8.38
C LYS A 2 20.99 1.36 8.99
N VAL A 3 19.99 1.67 8.16
CA VAL A 3 18.59 1.90 8.60
C VAL A 3 18.05 0.74 9.45
N THR A 4 18.48 -0.48 9.17
CA THR A 4 18.11 -1.68 9.93
C THR A 4 18.55 -1.63 11.38
N THR A 5 19.75 -1.11 11.68
CA THR A 5 20.29 -1.03 13.04
C THR A 5 19.48 -0.07 13.91
N VAL A 6 19.08 1.07 13.33
CA VAL A 6 18.25 2.07 14.02
C VAL A 6 16.86 1.50 14.31
N LEU A 7 16.25 0.82 13.33
CA LEU A 7 14.91 0.26 13.46
C LEU A 7 14.85 -0.93 14.41
N GLU A 8 15.88 -1.77 14.43
CA GLU A 8 16.00 -2.89 15.36
C GLU A 8 15.97 -2.42 16.83
N ALA A 9 16.66 -1.32 17.14
CA ALA A 9 16.63 -0.71 18.48
C ALA A 9 15.24 -0.18 18.89
N MET A 10 14.33 0.03 17.94
CA MET A 10 12.96 0.51 18.16
C MET A 10 11.92 -0.63 18.10
N ASN A 11 12.36 -1.90 17.99
CA ASN A 11 11.49 -3.06 17.72
C ASN A 11 10.67 -2.89 16.43
N CYS A 12 11.25 -2.26 15.42
CA CYS A 12 10.62 -2.09 14.11
C CYS A 12 11.19 -3.11 13.11
N HIS A 13 10.28 -3.83 12.45
CA HIS A 13 10.62 -4.74 11.36
C HIS A 13 10.41 -4.04 10.01
N PRO A 14 11.48 -3.60 9.31
CA PRO A 14 11.33 -2.92 8.02
C PRO A 14 10.96 -3.89 6.91
N ILE A 15 9.97 -3.50 6.09
CA ILE A 15 9.64 -4.18 4.84
C ILE A 15 10.14 -3.31 3.69
N PHE A 16 11.14 -3.80 2.95
CA PHE A 16 11.75 -3.08 1.85
C PHE A 16 11.01 -3.38 0.55
N VAL A 17 10.52 -2.32 -0.10
CA VAL A 17 9.77 -2.38 -1.35
C VAL A 17 10.54 -1.66 -2.46
N THR A 18 10.26 -2.01 -3.71
CA THR A 18 10.88 -1.36 -4.87
C THR A 18 10.29 0.03 -5.10
N THR A 19 11.06 0.92 -5.73
CA THR A 19 10.59 2.26 -6.10
C THR A 19 9.34 2.20 -6.99
N ASP A 20 9.34 1.31 -7.99
CA ASP A 20 8.19 1.08 -8.88
C ASP A 20 6.91 0.69 -8.11
N MET A 21 7.05 -0.15 -7.08
CA MET A 21 5.92 -0.54 -6.23
C MET A 21 5.42 0.64 -5.38
N ILE A 22 6.30 1.49 -4.86
CA ILE A 22 5.91 2.72 -4.14
C ILE A 22 5.18 3.69 -5.07
N GLU A 23 5.71 3.92 -6.27
CA GLU A 23 5.10 4.81 -7.25
C GLU A 23 3.70 4.35 -7.65
N LYS A 24 3.50 3.04 -7.87
CA LYS A 24 2.20 2.50 -8.29
C LYS A 24 1.23 2.30 -7.13
N ALA A 25 1.66 1.62 -6.06
CA ALA A 25 0.78 1.26 -4.95
C ALA A 25 0.53 2.44 -4.01
N TYR A 26 1.59 3.11 -3.55
CA TYR A 26 1.46 4.17 -2.56
C TYR A 26 1.09 5.51 -3.21
N ILE A 27 1.89 6.00 -4.15
CA ILE A 27 1.60 7.28 -4.79
C ILE A 27 0.38 7.16 -5.71
N GLY A 28 0.36 6.19 -6.63
CA GLY A 28 -0.72 6.02 -7.59
C GLY A 28 -2.04 5.59 -6.95
N TYR A 29 -2.10 4.43 -6.29
CA TYR A 29 -3.35 3.92 -5.75
C TYR A 29 -3.76 4.59 -4.43
N CYS A 30 -2.87 4.64 -3.44
CA CYS A 30 -3.23 5.17 -2.12
C CYS A 30 -3.45 6.69 -2.15
N LYS A 31 -2.50 7.46 -2.67
CA LYS A 31 -2.60 8.93 -2.72
C LYS A 31 -3.42 9.45 -3.90
N GLY A 32 -3.38 8.78 -5.05
CA GLY A 32 -4.14 9.18 -6.24
C GLY A 32 -5.59 8.75 -6.25
N ILE A 33 -5.95 7.62 -5.59
CA ILE A 33 -7.32 7.08 -5.65
C ILE A 33 -7.96 7.02 -4.26
N LEU A 34 -7.38 6.28 -3.31
CA LEU A 34 -8.02 6.05 -2.01
C LEU A 34 -8.16 7.34 -1.20
N TRP A 35 -7.11 8.16 -1.15
CA TRP A 35 -7.12 9.40 -0.37
C TRP A 35 -8.23 10.36 -0.84
N PRO A 36 -8.33 10.75 -2.13
CA PRO A 36 -9.44 11.58 -2.60
C PRO A 36 -10.81 10.95 -2.33
N SER A 37 -10.94 9.63 -2.55
CA SER A 37 -12.18 8.88 -2.31
C SER A 37 -12.64 8.97 -0.85
N PHE A 38 -11.71 8.94 0.10
CA PHE A 38 -12.01 9.01 1.53
C PHE A 38 -12.17 10.43 2.07
N HIS A 39 -11.84 11.45 1.28
CA HIS A 39 -11.92 12.86 1.68
C HIS A 39 -13.02 13.63 0.94
N ASN A 40 -13.94 12.92 0.28
CA ASN A 40 -15.05 13.50 -0.49
C ASN A 40 -14.58 14.51 -1.53
N VAL A 41 -13.39 14.29 -2.11
CA VAL A 41 -12.94 15.03 -3.28
C VAL A 41 -13.81 14.54 -4.44
N ASP A 42 -14.54 15.46 -5.07
CA ASP A 42 -15.42 15.12 -6.18
C ASP A 42 -14.60 14.46 -7.31
N ILE A 43 -15.23 13.53 -8.03
CA ILE A 43 -14.64 12.94 -9.24
C ILE A 43 -14.22 14.00 -10.27
N LEU A 44 -14.88 15.17 -10.25
CA LEU A 44 -14.51 16.34 -11.06
C LEU A 44 -13.26 17.07 -10.57
N ASP A 45 -12.97 17.03 -9.25
CA ASP A 45 -11.75 17.60 -8.64
C ASP A 45 -10.60 16.59 -8.59
N LEU A 46 -10.90 15.30 -8.77
CA LEU A 46 -9.95 14.20 -8.87
C LEU A 46 -9.03 14.31 -10.09
N THR A 47 -9.53 14.85 -11.20
CA THR A 47 -8.72 15.16 -12.40
C THR A 47 -7.71 16.28 -12.16
N ASN A 48 -7.93 17.11 -11.13
CA ASN A 48 -7.09 18.25 -10.73
C ASN A 48 -6.42 18.03 -9.36
N SER A 49 -6.53 16.83 -8.78
CA SER A 49 -6.07 16.59 -7.42
C SER A 49 -4.56 16.74 -7.30
N CYS A 50 -4.17 17.56 -6.33
CA CYS A 50 -2.90 18.26 -6.14
C CYS A 50 -1.62 17.41 -5.97
N TRP A 51 -1.67 16.10 -6.21
CA TRP A 51 -0.50 15.22 -6.05
C TRP A 51 0.26 14.96 -7.35
N ALA A 52 -0.19 15.52 -8.48
CA ALA A 52 0.65 15.72 -9.65
C ALA A 52 1.35 17.09 -9.48
N PRO A 53 2.68 17.14 -9.20
CA PRO A 53 3.37 18.42 -9.09
C PRO A 53 3.33 19.12 -10.46
N GLU A 54 2.96 20.40 -10.48
CA GLU A 54 3.00 21.25 -11.70
C GLU A 54 4.39 21.25 -12.40
N THR A 55 5.44 20.85 -11.67
CA THR A 55 6.81 20.81 -12.17
C THR A 55 7.20 19.53 -12.90
N ASP A 56 6.34 18.50 -12.92
CA ASP A 56 6.63 17.24 -13.60
C ASP A 56 5.54 16.85 -14.59
N LYS A 57 5.73 17.28 -15.85
CA LYS A 57 4.92 16.85 -17.00
C LYS A 57 5.07 15.36 -17.33
N THR A 58 5.85 14.60 -16.57
CA THR A 58 5.95 13.14 -16.66
C THR A 58 5.12 12.41 -15.62
N SER A 59 4.51 13.14 -14.66
CA SER A 59 3.39 12.59 -13.89
C SER A 59 2.34 12.17 -14.92
N PRO A 60 2.00 10.87 -15.02
CA PRO A 60 1.02 10.44 -15.98
C PRO A 60 -0.22 11.28 -15.73
N GLU A 61 -0.73 11.95 -16.76
CA GLU A 61 -2.09 12.47 -16.71
C GLU A 61 -2.91 11.38 -16.05
N LEU A 62 -3.61 11.70 -14.95
CA LEU A 62 -4.48 10.76 -14.26
C LEU A 62 -5.67 10.51 -15.19
N THR A 63 -5.40 9.79 -16.27
CA THR A 63 -6.39 9.24 -17.15
C THR A 63 -7.06 8.20 -16.29
N TRP A 64 -8.35 8.40 -16.03
CA TRP A 64 -9.21 7.39 -15.44
C TRP A 64 -9.44 6.22 -16.42
N ASP A 65 -8.39 5.83 -17.13
CA ASP A 65 -8.36 4.68 -17.97
C ASP A 65 -8.38 3.44 -17.05
N ARG A 66 -9.23 2.50 -17.44
CA ARG A 66 -9.49 1.29 -16.66
C ARG A 66 -8.25 0.40 -16.55
N SER A 67 -7.36 0.40 -17.55
CA SER A 67 -6.14 -0.42 -17.57
C SER A 67 -5.06 0.10 -16.64
N SER A 68 -4.80 1.41 -16.62
CA SER A 68 -3.87 2.07 -15.71
C SER A 68 -4.36 1.94 -14.28
N THR A 69 -5.65 2.18 -14.02
CA THR A 69 -6.26 1.97 -12.69
C THR A 69 -6.13 0.51 -12.23
N GLN A 70 -6.30 -0.45 -13.14
CA GLN A 70 -6.13 -1.88 -12.84
C GLN A 70 -4.67 -2.22 -12.50
N ASN A 71 -3.69 -1.62 -13.18
CA ASN A 71 -2.27 -1.80 -12.88
C ASN A 71 -1.92 -1.26 -11.50
N LEU A 72 -2.40 -0.06 -11.14
CA LEU A 72 -2.21 0.54 -9.81
C LEU A 72 -2.81 -0.34 -8.70
N PHE A 73 -4.04 -0.83 -8.90
CA PHE A 73 -4.68 -1.72 -7.94
C PHE A 73 -3.94 -3.06 -7.81
N SER A 74 -3.39 -3.59 -8.91
CA SER A 74 -2.57 -4.80 -8.84
C SER A 74 -1.35 -4.61 -7.96
N SER A 75 -0.58 -3.52 -8.17
CA SER A 75 0.57 -3.20 -7.32
C SER A 75 0.18 -2.96 -5.86
N TYR A 76 -0.98 -2.35 -5.60
CA TYR A 76 -1.52 -2.20 -4.24
C TYR A 76 -1.78 -3.55 -3.55
N LYS A 77 -2.37 -4.52 -4.27
CA LYS A 77 -2.54 -5.89 -3.76
C LYS A 77 -1.20 -6.57 -3.50
N ASP A 78 -0.24 -6.42 -4.41
CA ASP A 78 1.08 -7.04 -4.26
C ASP A 78 1.82 -6.49 -3.04
N LEU A 79 1.75 -5.17 -2.82
CA LEU A 79 2.27 -4.54 -1.60
C LEU A 79 1.57 -5.08 -0.35
N ASN A 80 0.24 -5.14 -0.34
CA ASN A 80 -0.51 -5.67 0.81
C ASN A 80 -0.18 -7.16 1.07
N GLN A 81 0.04 -7.95 0.03
CA GLN A 81 0.41 -9.35 0.15
C GLN A 81 1.81 -9.52 0.76
N MET A 82 2.76 -8.66 0.41
CA MET A 82 4.09 -8.63 1.01
C MET A 82 4.01 -8.31 2.51
N PHE A 83 3.24 -7.29 2.89
CA PHE A 83 2.99 -6.96 4.29
C PHE A 83 2.31 -8.11 5.04
N ALA A 84 1.29 -8.73 4.45
CA ALA A 84 0.60 -9.87 5.06
C ALA A 84 1.53 -11.06 5.30
N GLN A 85 2.44 -11.34 4.36
CA GLN A 85 3.41 -12.43 4.52
C GLN A 85 4.40 -12.15 5.65
N GLU A 86 4.94 -10.93 5.73
CA GLU A 86 5.87 -10.55 6.80
C GLU A 86 5.21 -10.54 8.17
N VAL A 87 3.96 -10.05 8.26
CA VAL A 87 3.17 -10.11 9.50
C VAL A 87 2.94 -11.58 9.90
N PHE A 88 2.49 -12.43 8.97
CA PHE A 88 2.28 -13.86 9.25
C PHE A 88 3.56 -14.56 9.74
N ASN A 89 4.71 -14.26 9.13
CA ASN A 89 5.99 -14.85 9.51
C ASN A 89 6.50 -14.39 10.89
N THR A 90 6.05 -13.24 11.37
CA THR A 90 6.53 -12.61 12.62
C THR A 90 5.55 -12.70 13.77
N SER A 91 4.27 -13.01 13.51
CA SER A 91 3.22 -13.16 14.52
C SER A 91 3.00 -14.61 14.95
N GLY A 92 2.65 -14.81 16.23
CA GLY A 92 2.24 -16.10 16.79
C GLY A 92 0.71 -16.30 16.90
N PRO A 93 0.23 -17.52 17.23
CA PRO A 93 -1.20 -17.88 17.25
C PRO A 93 -2.09 -17.06 18.20
N ASN A 94 -1.51 -16.40 19.20
CA ASN A 94 -2.24 -15.63 20.21
C ASN A 94 -1.93 -14.13 20.17
N ASP A 95 -1.23 -13.67 19.13
CA ASP A 95 -0.86 -12.27 19.01
C ASP A 95 -2.04 -11.44 18.52
N VAL A 96 -2.08 -10.18 18.97
CA VAL A 96 -3.03 -9.18 18.47
C VAL A 96 -2.36 -8.37 17.38
N ILE A 97 -2.87 -8.51 16.15
CA ILE A 97 -2.40 -7.75 14.99
C ILE A 97 -3.31 -6.53 14.82
N TRP A 98 -2.73 -5.33 14.92
CA TRP A 98 -3.44 -4.08 14.67
C TRP A 98 -2.90 -3.42 13.39
N ILE A 99 -3.71 -3.45 12.33
CA ILE A 99 -3.38 -2.82 11.05
C ILE A 99 -3.89 -1.38 11.05
N HIS A 100 -3.04 -0.45 10.60
CA HIS A 100 -3.35 0.97 10.57
C HIS A 100 -3.55 1.49 9.16
N ASP A 101 -4.61 2.27 8.99
CA ASP A 101 -4.85 3.16 7.86
C ASP A 101 -5.16 2.50 6.51
N TYR A 102 -5.50 3.31 5.51
CA TYR A 102 -6.01 2.84 4.21
C TYR A 102 -4.95 2.19 3.31
N HIS A 103 -3.67 2.35 3.63
CA HIS A 103 -2.56 1.78 2.85
C HIS A 103 -2.54 0.24 2.90
N LEU A 104 -3.08 -0.35 3.97
CA LEU A 104 -2.96 -1.78 4.28
C LEU A 104 -4.33 -2.47 4.44
N MET A 105 -5.39 -1.98 3.79
CA MET A 105 -6.75 -2.47 4.00
C MET A 105 -6.97 -3.94 3.62
N LEU A 106 -6.12 -4.52 2.78
CA LEU A 106 -6.25 -5.93 2.36
C LEU A 106 -5.51 -6.89 3.29
N VAL A 107 -4.54 -6.39 4.06
CA VAL A 107 -3.70 -7.19 4.98
C VAL A 107 -4.53 -8.05 5.94
N PRO A 108 -5.59 -7.55 6.61
CA PRO A 108 -6.34 -8.37 7.58
C PRO A 108 -6.91 -9.66 6.96
N LYS A 109 -7.45 -9.57 5.74
CA LYS A 109 -7.98 -10.74 5.03
C LYS A 109 -6.85 -11.67 4.59
N MET A 110 -5.77 -11.12 4.04
CA MET A 110 -4.65 -11.90 3.50
C MET A 110 -3.92 -12.68 4.60
N VAL A 111 -3.71 -12.10 5.79
CA VAL A 111 -3.11 -12.81 6.93
C VAL A 111 -3.95 -14.02 7.35
N ARG A 112 -5.28 -13.86 7.48
CA ARG A 112 -6.17 -14.98 7.81
C ARG A 112 -6.18 -16.08 6.76
N GLN A 113 -6.00 -15.74 5.49
CA GLN A 113 -5.90 -16.75 4.44
C GLN A 113 -4.61 -17.57 4.56
N LEU A 114 -3.48 -16.93 4.89
CA LEU A 114 -2.21 -17.63 5.11
C LEU A 114 -2.29 -18.62 6.28
N GLU A 115 -2.91 -18.22 7.39
CA GLU A 115 -3.13 -19.10 8.54
C GLU A 115 -3.94 -20.34 8.17
N LEU A 116 -5.08 -20.16 7.48
CA LEU A 116 -5.94 -21.27 7.06
C LEU A 116 -5.18 -22.27 6.18
N ILE A 117 -4.42 -21.77 5.21
CA ILE A 117 -3.60 -22.60 4.30
C ILE A 117 -2.52 -23.35 5.09
N SER A 118 -1.86 -22.70 6.05
CA SER A 118 -0.80 -23.34 6.86
C SER A 118 -1.32 -24.42 7.81
N SER A 119 -2.61 -24.38 8.14
CA SER A 119 -3.29 -25.35 9.02
C SER A 119 -3.93 -26.54 8.28
N SER A 120 -3.94 -26.52 6.94
CA SER A 120 -4.52 -27.56 6.06
C SER A 120 -3.46 -28.55 5.60
#